data_AF-A0A2Z6N824-F1
#
_entry.id   AF-A0A2Z6N824-F1
#
_cell.length_a   1.000
_cell.length_b   1.000
_cell.length_c   1.000
_cell.angle_alpha   90.00
_cell.angle_beta   90.00
_cell.angle_gamma   90.00
#
_symmetry.space_group_name_H-M   'P 1'
#
loop_
_entity.id
_entity.type
_entity.pdbx_description
1 polymer ?
#
loop_
_entity_poly.entity_id
_entity_poly.type
_entity_poly.pdbx_seq_one_letter_code
_entity_poly.pdbx_strand_id
1 'polypeptide(L)'
;MADAEDIQPLVVDNMDPVVRPISELGPVALQKLLPEIPLWVKTPDYERVDWLNKFLLDMWPFLEKAICGIIRTTAQPIFDEYIGKYQIKGIEFDQLSLGTLPPTICGMKVLETSEKELVMEQVIKWAGNPNIVLTLHVLSMKIKVQGGYTAEITNLSPRATENDVSNFFGYCGVIERVDVI
;
A
#
# COMPACT_ATOMS: atom_id res chain seq x y z
N MET A 1 29.02 -32.43 20.06
CA MET A 1 28.54 -31.82 21.31
C MET A 1 29.10 -30.41 21.34
N ALA A 2 28.34 -29.49 20.76
CA ALA A 2 28.49 -28.04 20.87
C ALA A 2 27.04 -27.55 20.85
N ASP A 3 26.59 -27.17 22.03
CA ASP A 3 25.21 -26.85 22.34
C ASP A 3 24.76 -25.57 21.64
N ALA A 4 23.51 -25.57 21.23
CA ALA A 4 22.84 -24.45 20.59
C ALA A 4 22.81 -23.25 21.55
N GLU A 5 23.40 -22.12 21.12
CA GLU A 5 23.18 -20.85 21.78
C GLU A 5 21.70 -20.45 21.63
N ASP A 6 21.06 -20.27 22.78
CA ASP A 6 19.73 -19.70 22.98
C ASP A 6 19.56 -18.38 22.22
N ILE A 7 18.76 -18.41 21.16
CA ILE A 7 18.19 -17.18 20.58
C ILE A 7 17.00 -16.79 21.45
N GLN A 8 17.22 -15.88 22.40
CA GLN A 8 16.11 -15.24 23.10
C GLN A 8 15.29 -14.40 22.10
N PRO A 9 13.95 -14.47 22.12
CA PRO A 9 13.13 -13.64 21.25
C PRO A 9 13.31 -12.16 21.61
N LEU A 10 13.54 -11.33 20.60
CA LEU A 10 13.57 -9.87 20.72
C LEU A 10 12.22 -9.40 21.27
N VAL A 11 12.17 -9.10 22.56
CA VAL A 11 11.06 -8.38 23.17
C VAL A 11 11.05 -6.99 22.56
N VAL A 12 10.11 -6.73 21.65
CA VAL A 12 9.79 -5.36 21.24
C VAL A 12 9.16 -4.71 22.46
N ASP A 13 10.00 -3.96 23.19
CA ASP A 13 9.58 -3.21 24.36
C ASP A 13 8.51 -2.21 23.90
N ASN A 14 7.26 -2.47 24.25
CA ASN A 14 6.16 -1.52 24.08
C ASN A 14 6.36 -0.39 25.10
N MET A 15 7.37 0.46 24.85
CA MET A 15 7.59 1.67 25.62
C MET A 15 6.47 2.64 25.29
N ASP A 16 5.60 2.88 26.27
CA ASP A 16 4.59 3.93 26.18
C ASP A 16 5.27 5.26 25.83
N PRO A 17 4.68 6.05 24.91
CA PRO A 17 5.28 7.31 24.50
C PRO A 17 5.39 8.25 25.71
N VAL A 18 6.59 8.79 25.94
CA VAL A 18 6.84 9.74 27.02
C VAL A 18 6.08 11.05 26.73
N VAL A 19 4.91 11.20 27.36
CA VAL A 19 4.09 12.41 27.27
C VAL A 19 4.72 13.52 28.11
N ARG A 20 4.97 14.68 27.50
CA ARG A 20 5.49 15.88 28.16
C ARG A 20 4.63 17.10 27.85
N PRO A 21 4.35 18.00 28.80
CA PRO A 21 3.64 19.25 28.54
C PRO A 21 4.34 20.13 27.51
N ILE A 22 3.58 20.87 26.70
CA ILE A 22 4.13 21.79 25.69
C ILE A 22 5.03 22.86 26.34
N SER A 23 4.72 23.31 27.55
CA SER A 23 5.50 24.28 28.31
C SER A 23 6.92 23.81 28.68
N GLU A 24 7.15 22.49 28.67
CA GLU A 24 8.44 21.88 29.02
C GLU A 24 9.31 21.56 27.79
N LEU A 25 8.79 21.83 26.59
CA LEU A 25 9.50 21.59 25.34
C LEU A 25 10.55 22.68 25.10
N GLY A 26 11.78 22.26 24.83
CA GLY A 26 12.84 23.16 24.38
C GLY A 26 12.53 23.79 23.01
N PRO A 27 13.23 24.88 22.63
CA PRO A 27 12.94 25.64 21.41
C PRO A 27 13.00 24.79 20.13
N VAL A 28 13.90 23.81 20.06
CA VAL A 28 14.02 22.88 18.93
C VAL A 28 12.80 21.98 18.81
N ALA A 29 12.27 21.47 19.93
CA ALA A 29 11.08 20.63 19.94
C ALA A 29 9.82 21.44 19.59
N LEU A 30 9.72 22.69 20.07
CA LEU A 30 8.64 23.60 19.69
C LEU A 30 8.66 23.92 18.19
N GLN A 31 9.83 24.21 17.61
CA GLN A 31 9.95 24.44 16.17
C GLN A 31 9.50 23.22 15.34
N LYS A 32 9.77 22.00 15.83
CA LYS A 32 9.30 20.75 15.20
C LYS A 32 7.79 20.57 15.31
N LEU A 33 7.12 21.16 16.29
CA LEU A 33 5.66 21.12 16.44
C LEU A 33 4.93 22.19 15.63
N LEU A 34 5.60 23.27 15.25
CA LEU A 34 4.98 24.35 14.47
C LEU A 34 4.28 23.84 13.21
N PRO A 35 4.83 22.92 12.40
CA PRO A 35 4.11 22.35 11.25
C PRO A 35 2.83 21.61 11.64
N GLU A 36 2.81 20.95 12.79
CA GLU A 36 1.69 20.10 13.23
C GLU A 36 0.47 20.86 13.74
N ILE A 37 0.63 22.13 14.12
CA ILE A 37 -0.49 22.97 14.53
C ILE A 37 -1.49 23.12 13.35
N PRO A 38 -2.80 22.97 13.57
CA PRO A 38 -3.79 23.09 12.50
C PRO A 38 -3.77 24.47 11.82
N LEU A 39 -4.06 24.50 10.51
CA LEU A 39 -4.00 25.74 9.74
C LEU A 39 -5.00 26.80 10.21
N TRP A 40 -6.20 26.44 10.66
CA TRP A 40 -7.17 27.38 11.25
C TRP A 40 -6.69 28.04 12.56
N VAL A 41 -5.68 27.48 13.23
CA VAL A 41 -5.04 28.11 14.39
C VAL A 41 -3.95 29.08 13.95
N LYS A 42 -3.24 28.79 12.85
CA LYS A 42 -2.13 29.60 12.32
C LYS A 42 -2.61 30.75 11.44
N THR A 43 -3.71 30.53 10.74
CA THR A 43 -4.17 31.36 9.63
C THR A 43 -5.67 31.60 9.82
N PRO A 44 -6.08 32.86 10.05
CA PRO A 44 -7.48 33.17 10.38
C PRO A 44 -8.45 32.88 9.23
N ASP A 45 -7.97 32.82 7.99
CA ASP A 45 -8.79 32.53 6.80
C ASP A 45 -9.24 31.07 6.70
N TYR A 46 -8.64 30.18 7.49
CA TYR A 46 -9.01 28.76 7.52
C TYR A 46 -10.01 28.53 8.64
N GLU A 47 -11.13 27.92 8.30
CA GLU A 47 -12.17 27.56 9.24
C GLU A 47 -12.10 26.09 9.63
N ARG A 48 -12.48 25.80 10.87
CA ARG A 48 -12.69 24.44 11.35
C ARG A 48 -14.09 23.96 10.93
N VAL A 49 -14.15 22.80 10.28
CA VAL A 49 -15.38 22.27 9.69
C VAL A 49 -15.81 20.93 10.30
N ASP A 50 -16.01 20.91 11.62
CA ASP A 50 -16.36 19.68 12.34
C ASP A 50 -17.66 19.04 11.83
N TRP A 51 -18.64 19.87 11.44
CA TRP A 51 -19.91 19.39 10.89
C TRP A 51 -19.71 18.61 9.58
N LEU A 52 -18.76 19.04 8.75
CA LEU A 52 -18.46 18.39 7.47
C LEU A 52 -17.71 17.08 7.71
N ASN A 53 -16.82 17.05 8.70
CA ASN A 53 -16.16 15.81 9.12
C ASN A 53 -17.17 14.78 9.66
N LYS A 54 -18.18 15.21 10.42
CA LYS A 54 -19.27 14.33 10.87
C LYS A 54 -20.08 13.79 9.68
N PHE A 55 -20.45 14.66 8.75
CA PHE A 55 -21.14 14.25 7.53
C PHE A 55 -20.31 13.23 6.73
N LEU A 56 -19.02 13.49 6.55
CA LEU A 56 -18.13 12.60 5.81
C LEU A 56 -17.98 11.23 6.51
N LEU A 57 -17.93 11.22 7.84
CA LEU A 57 -17.91 9.98 8.63
C LEU A 57 -19.16 9.13 8.38
N ASP A 58 -20.34 9.74 8.39
CA ASP A 58 -21.61 9.04 8.13
C ASP A 58 -21.69 8.54 6.68
N MET A 59 -21.10 9.28 5.73
CA MET A 59 -21.06 8.94 4.31
C MET A 59 -19.97 7.92 3.94
N TRP A 60 -18.96 7.75 4.78
CA TRP A 60 -17.75 6.99 4.45
C TRP A 60 -18.01 5.56 3.94
N PRO A 61 -18.92 4.76 4.51
CA PRO A 61 -19.19 3.40 4.03
C PRO A 61 -19.69 3.33 2.58
N PHE A 62 -20.27 4.42 2.07
CA PHE A 62 -20.73 4.52 0.68
C PHE A 62 -19.64 5.06 -0.22
N LEU A 63 -18.91 6.08 0.26
CA LEU A 63 -17.80 6.69 -0.47
C LEU A 63 -16.67 5.68 -0.69
N GLU A 64 -16.31 4.91 0.34
CA GLU A 64 -15.26 3.88 0.23
C GLU A 64 -15.59 2.88 -0.88
N LYS A 65 -16.82 2.37 -0.93
CA LYS A 65 -17.26 1.44 -1.99
C LYS A 65 -17.19 2.07 -3.38
N ALA A 66 -17.66 3.31 -3.51
CA ALA A 66 -17.63 4.03 -4.78
C ALA A 66 -16.20 4.28 -5.25
N ILE A 67 -15.31 4.73 -4.35
CA ILE A 67 -13.90 4.99 -4.64
C ILE A 67 -13.19 3.67 -4.99
N CYS A 68 -13.42 2.59 -4.27
CA CYS A 68 -12.89 1.26 -4.62
C CYS A 68 -13.34 0.82 -6.03
N GLY A 69 -14.59 1.09 -6.40
CA GLY A 69 -15.09 0.84 -7.76
C GLY A 69 -14.36 1.67 -8.82
N ILE A 70 -14.12 2.95 -8.54
CA ILE A 70 -13.34 3.84 -9.41
C ILE A 70 -11.90 3.32 -9.54
N ILE A 71 -11.23 3.01 -8.43
CA ILE A 71 -9.86 2.47 -8.43
C ILE A 71 -9.77 1.21 -9.29
N ARG A 72 -10.70 0.25 -9.12
CA ARG A 72 -10.73 -0.98 -9.95
C ARG A 72 -10.85 -0.64 -11.44
N THR A 73 -11.76 0.27 -11.78
CA THR A 73 -12.02 0.64 -13.18
C THR A 73 -10.85 1.41 -13.80
N THR A 74 -10.22 2.31 -13.04
CA THR A 74 -9.08 3.10 -13.48
C THR A 74 -7.79 2.28 -13.56
N ALA A 75 -7.60 1.31 -12.66
CA ALA A 75 -6.41 0.47 -12.65
C ALA A 75 -6.47 -0.68 -13.67
N GLN A 76 -7.66 -1.15 -14.05
CA GLN A 76 -7.81 -2.22 -15.05
C GLN A 76 -7.02 -1.98 -16.34
N PRO A 77 -7.13 -0.83 -17.04
CA PRO A 77 -6.33 -0.61 -18.25
C PRO A 77 -4.82 -0.61 -17.98
N ILE A 78 -4.39 -0.17 -16.79
CA ILE A 78 -2.98 -0.23 -16.38
C ILE A 78 -2.54 -1.68 -16.23
N PHE A 79 -3.37 -2.53 -15.63
CA PHE A 79 -3.09 -3.97 -15.50
C PHE A 79 -3.01 -4.66 -16.85
N ASP A 80 -3.94 -4.33 -17.76
CA ASP A 80 -4.00 -4.88 -19.11
C ASP A 80 -2.71 -4.59 -19.90
N GLU A 81 -2.04 -3.46 -19.66
CA GLU A 81 -0.73 -3.17 -20.27
C GLU A 81 0.38 -4.16 -19.89
N TYR A 82 0.25 -4.84 -18.74
CA TYR A 82 1.24 -5.82 -18.27
C TYR A 82 0.85 -7.26 -18.63
N ILE A 83 -0.41 -7.51 -19.00
CA ILE A 83 -0.84 -8.85 -19.46
C ILE A 83 -0.06 -9.21 -20.73
N GLY A 84 0.51 -10.42 -20.74
CA GLY A 84 1.37 -10.93 -21.81
C GLY A 84 2.84 -10.47 -21.72
N LYS A 85 3.17 -9.51 -20.83
CA LYS A 85 4.55 -9.14 -20.52
C LYS A 85 5.04 -9.92 -19.31
N TYR A 86 6.33 -10.23 -19.25
CA TYR A 86 6.95 -10.86 -18.08
C TYR A 86 6.26 -12.13 -17.60
N GLN A 87 5.66 -12.90 -18.52
CA GLN A 87 4.88 -14.11 -18.19
C GLN A 87 3.61 -13.83 -17.37
N ILE A 88 3.14 -12.58 -17.25
CA ILE A 88 1.91 -12.25 -16.51
C ILE A 88 0.69 -12.59 -17.37
N LYS A 89 -0.20 -13.43 -16.84
CA LYS A 89 -1.51 -13.78 -17.41
C LYS A 89 -2.63 -12.86 -16.94
N GLY A 90 -2.50 -12.29 -15.75
CA GLY A 90 -3.54 -11.48 -15.15
C GLY A 90 -3.09 -10.82 -13.87
N ILE A 91 -3.69 -9.67 -13.57
CA ILE A 91 -3.53 -8.94 -12.31
C ILE A 91 -4.95 -8.60 -11.87
N GLU A 92 -5.27 -8.91 -10.62
CA GLU A 92 -6.58 -8.61 -10.05
C GLU A 92 -6.48 -8.11 -8.61
N PHE A 93 -7.48 -7.34 -8.19
CA PHE A 93 -7.66 -6.98 -6.79
C PHE A 93 -8.41 -8.09 -6.06
N ASP A 94 -7.69 -8.91 -5.30
CA ASP A 94 -8.28 -9.88 -4.36
C ASP A 94 -8.98 -9.15 -3.22
N GLN A 95 -8.30 -8.19 -2.61
CA GLN A 95 -8.89 -7.31 -1.59
C GLN A 95 -8.59 -5.86 -1.93
N LEU A 96 -9.61 -5.02 -1.83
CA LEU A 96 -9.48 -3.58 -1.97
C LEU A 96 -10.47 -2.92 -1.02
N SER A 97 -9.95 -2.37 0.06
CA SER A 97 -10.69 -1.53 0.99
C SER A 97 -9.83 -0.34 1.40
N LEU A 98 -10.46 0.82 1.56
CA LEU A 98 -9.82 2.01 2.14
C LEU A 98 -9.92 2.02 3.67
N GLY A 99 -10.56 1.01 4.26
CA GLY A 99 -10.75 0.90 5.70
C GLY A 99 -11.95 1.68 6.21
N THR A 100 -12.05 1.77 7.53
CA THR A 100 -13.21 2.32 8.24
C THR A 100 -13.04 3.77 8.65
N LEU A 101 -11.82 4.31 8.52
CA LEU A 101 -11.47 5.66 8.96
C LEU A 101 -11.47 6.62 7.76
N PRO A 102 -12.41 7.60 7.71
CA PRO A 102 -12.45 8.59 6.65
C PRO A 102 -11.28 9.58 6.75
N PRO A 103 -10.95 10.29 5.64
CA PRO A 103 -10.12 11.47 5.72
C PRO A 103 -10.75 12.53 6.63
N THR A 104 -9.93 13.37 7.23
CA THR A 104 -10.37 14.51 8.05
C THR A 104 -9.99 15.80 7.36
N ILE A 105 -10.96 16.69 7.21
CA ILE A 105 -10.73 18.06 6.75
C ILE A 105 -10.28 18.86 7.97
N CYS A 106 -8.98 19.14 8.01
CA CYS A 106 -8.32 19.84 9.09
C CYS A 106 -8.46 21.36 9.00
N GLY A 107 -8.94 21.89 7.89
CA GLY A 107 -9.21 23.31 7.69
C GLY A 107 -9.74 23.55 6.28
N MET A 108 -10.62 24.53 6.13
CA MET A 108 -11.19 24.90 4.83
C MET A 108 -11.21 26.42 4.68
N LYS A 109 -10.81 26.91 3.52
CA LYS A 109 -10.88 28.32 3.13
C LYS A 109 -11.68 28.42 1.84
N VAL A 110 -12.59 29.39 1.80
CA VAL A 110 -13.40 29.68 0.61
C VAL A 110 -13.03 31.06 0.10
N LEU A 111 -12.71 31.14 -1.17
CA LEU A 111 -12.30 32.35 -1.88
C LEU A 111 -13.31 32.62 -2.99
N GLU A 112 -13.94 33.79 -2.94
CA GLU A 112 -14.74 34.29 -4.06
C GLU A 112 -13.82 35.03 -5.03
N THR A 113 -13.90 34.69 -6.31
CA THR A 113 -13.11 35.35 -7.36
C THR A 113 -13.96 36.40 -8.09
N SER A 114 -13.29 37.34 -8.76
CA SER A 114 -13.94 38.34 -9.60
C SER A 114 -14.73 37.75 -10.76
N GLU A 115 -14.48 36.48 -11.11
CA GLU A 115 -15.10 35.78 -12.24
C GLU A 115 -16.37 35.01 -11.86
N LYS A 116 -16.92 35.25 -10.65
CA LYS A 116 -18.04 34.49 -10.07
C LYS A 116 -17.71 33.01 -9.87
N GLU A 117 -16.44 32.70 -9.65
CA GLU A 117 -16.01 31.36 -9.27
C GLU A 117 -15.84 31.30 -7.76
N LEU A 118 -16.14 30.13 -7.20
CA LEU A 118 -15.91 29.81 -5.80
C LEU A 118 -14.75 28.83 -5.73
N VAL A 119 -13.62 29.27 -5.18
CA VAL A 119 -12.46 28.41 -4.95
C VAL A 119 -12.50 27.93 -3.51
N MET A 120 -12.48 26.61 -3.34
CA MET A 120 -12.46 25.99 -2.01
C MET A 120 -11.11 25.30 -1.81
N GLU A 121 -10.32 25.82 -0.89
CA GLU A 121 -9.05 25.23 -0.46
C GLU A 121 -9.30 24.36 0.78
N GLN A 122 -9.06 23.05 0.70
CA GLN A 122 -9.19 22.15 1.85
C GLN A 122 -7.86 21.53 2.23
N VAL A 123 -7.62 21.45 3.54
CA VAL A 123 -6.46 20.76 4.11
C VAL A 123 -6.95 19.42 4.62
N ILE A 124 -6.60 18.35 3.91
CA ILE A 124 -7.09 17.01 4.21
C ILE A 124 -5.93 16.17 4.77
N LYS A 125 -6.19 15.50 5.90
CA LYS A 125 -5.30 14.45 6.43
C LYS A 125 -6.05 13.13 6.43
N TRP A 126 -5.35 12.05 6.07
CA TRP A 126 -5.94 10.72 6.10
C TRP A 126 -4.99 9.73 6.77
N ALA A 127 -5.42 9.23 7.93
CA ALA A 127 -4.76 8.14 8.66
C ALA A 127 -5.67 6.91 8.61
N GLY A 128 -5.95 6.45 7.39
CA GLY A 128 -6.80 5.29 7.15
C GLY A 128 -6.15 3.97 7.51
N ASN A 129 -6.95 2.91 7.48
CA ASN A 129 -6.53 1.52 7.62
C ASN A 129 -6.85 0.73 6.33
N PRO A 130 -6.24 1.09 5.18
CA PRO A 130 -6.51 0.42 3.92
C PRO A 130 -6.01 -1.02 3.93
N ASN A 131 -6.71 -1.89 3.20
CA ASN A 131 -6.30 -3.26 2.93
C ASN A 131 -6.36 -3.49 1.41
N ILE A 132 -5.19 -3.61 0.80
CA ILE A 132 -5.02 -3.72 -0.65
C ILE A 132 -4.18 -4.98 -0.92
N VAL A 133 -4.81 -6.00 -1.50
CA VAL A 133 -4.19 -7.26 -1.89
C VAL A 133 -4.39 -7.45 -3.39
N LEU A 134 -3.27 -7.63 -4.09
CA LEU A 134 -3.24 -7.90 -5.52
C LEU A 134 -2.82 -9.35 -5.75
N THR A 135 -3.54 -10.04 -6.63
CA THR A 135 -3.17 -11.37 -7.11
C THR A 135 -2.54 -11.26 -8.49
N LEU A 136 -1.35 -11.84 -8.62
CA LEU A 136 -0.63 -11.92 -9.88
C LEU A 136 -0.71 -13.36 -10.42
N HIS A 137 -1.34 -13.52 -11.58
CA HIS A 137 -1.37 -14.78 -12.30
C HIS A 137 -0.20 -14.83 -13.26
N VAL A 138 0.74 -15.76 -13.08
CA VAL A 138 1.91 -15.93 -13.96
C VAL A 138 1.84 -17.24 -14.75
N LEU A 139 2.42 -17.23 -15.96
CA LEU A 139 2.71 -18.41 -16.76
C LEU A 139 3.82 -19.21 -16.07
N SER A 140 3.51 -20.43 -15.67
CA SER A 140 4.50 -21.43 -15.36
C SER A 140 5.13 -21.96 -16.66
N MET A 141 6.47 -22.05 -16.69
CA MET A 141 7.18 -22.71 -17.79
C MET A 141 7.24 -24.21 -17.52
N LYS A 142 6.80 -25.02 -18.50
CA LYS A 142 6.91 -26.48 -18.48
C LYS A 142 8.10 -26.90 -19.34
N ILE A 143 9.13 -27.44 -18.69
CA ILE A 143 10.33 -27.89 -19.39
C ILE A 143 10.32 -29.41 -19.42
N LYS A 144 10.50 -29.97 -20.62
CA LYS A 144 10.69 -31.40 -20.84
C LYS A 144 12.19 -31.68 -20.95
N VAL A 145 12.72 -32.44 -20.02
CA VAL A 145 14.12 -32.86 -20.04
C VAL A 145 14.24 -34.14 -20.87
N GLN A 146 15.25 -34.23 -21.74
CA GLN A 146 15.56 -35.48 -22.47
C GLN A 146 15.86 -36.58 -21.44
N GLY A 147 14.91 -37.50 -21.27
CA GLY A 147 14.87 -38.46 -20.16
C GLY A 147 13.44 -38.75 -19.66
N GLY A 148 12.44 -37.98 -20.09
CA GLY A 148 11.01 -38.24 -19.79
C GLY A 148 10.47 -37.50 -18.56
N TYR A 149 11.30 -36.73 -17.88
CA TYR A 149 10.91 -35.91 -16.74
C TYR A 149 10.33 -34.56 -17.20
N THR A 150 9.23 -34.14 -16.58
CA THR A 150 8.61 -32.82 -16.79
C THR A 150 8.71 -32.04 -15.48
N ALA A 151 9.36 -30.88 -15.51
CA ALA A 151 9.38 -29.95 -14.39
C ALA A 151 8.51 -28.73 -14.73
N GLU A 152 7.70 -28.29 -13.78
CA GLU A 152 6.90 -27.07 -13.88
C GLU A 152 7.48 -26.01 -12.94
N ILE A 153 7.79 -24.83 -13.48
CA ILE A 153 8.48 -23.77 -12.74
C ILE A 153 7.53 -22.59 -12.62
N THR A 154 7.19 -22.22 -11.38
CA THR A 154 6.16 -21.23 -11.06
C THR A 154 6.72 -19.88 -10.57
N ASN A 155 7.96 -19.84 -10.10
CA ASN A 155 8.60 -18.63 -9.55
C ASN A 155 9.95 -18.33 -10.24
N LEU A 156 9.88 -17.89 -11.49
CA LEU A 156 11.05 -17.35 -12.19
C LEU A 156 11.13 -15.84 -12.00
N SER A 157 12.36 -15.32 -11.97
CA SER A 157 12.57 -13.89 -12.11
C SER A 157 11.94 -13.40 -13.42
N PRO A 158 11.29 -12.22 -13.46
CA PRO A 158 10.74 -11.62 -14.68
C PRO A 158 11.77 -11.42 -15.80
N ARG A 159 13.06 -11.45 -15.45
CA ARG A 159 14.19 -11.28 -16.37
C ARG A 159 14.83 -12.61 -16.79
N ALA A 160 14.41 -13.73 -16.24
CA ALA A 160 14.97 -15.04 -16.58
C ALA A 160 14.58 -15.41 -18.02
N THR A 161 15.57 -15.86 -18.79
CA THR A 161 15.38 -16.37 -20.15
C THR A 161 15.28 -17.89 -20.15
N GLU A 162 14.74 -18.46 -21.23
CA GLU A 162 14.71 -19.92 -21.43
C GLU A 162 16.11 -20.54 -21.33
N ASN A 163 17.15 -19.81 -21.77
CA ASN A 163 18.54 -20.23 -21.66
C ASN A 163 19.05 -20.26 -20.22
N ASP A 164 18.67 -19.29 -19.39
CA ASP A 164 19.07 -19.26 -17.97
C ASP A 164 18.52 -20.47 -17.22
N VAL A 165 17.28 -20.83 -17.53
CA VAL A 165 16.59 -21.98 -16.93
C VAL A 165 17.16 -23.30 -17.46
N SER A 166 17.36 -23.41 -18.77
CA SER A 166 17.98 -24.58 -19.41
C SER A 166 19.39 -24.85 -18.86
N ASN A 167 20.20 -23.79 -18.69
CA ASN A 167 21.52 -23.88 -18.08
C ASN A 167 21.43 -24.40 -16.63
N PHE A 168 20.55 -23.85 -15.79
CA PHE A 168 20.37 -24.30 -14.40
C PHE A 168 20.06 -25.81 -14.32
N PHE A 169 19.10 -26.30 -15.10
CA PHE A 169 18.76 -27.72 -15.10
C PHE A 169 19.82 -28.61 -15.76
N GLY A 170 20.63 -28.06 -16.68
CA GLY A 170 21.83 -28.72 -17.20
C GLY A 170 22.86 -29.06 -16.09
N TYR A 171 22.87 -28.31 -14.99
CA TYR A 171 23.74 -28.55 -13.84
C TYR A 171 23.13 -29.48 -12.76
N CYS A 172 21.80 -29.67 -12.74
CA CYS A 172 21.14 -30.31 -11.59
C CYS A 172 21.19 -31.85 -11.55
N GLY A 173 21.48 -32.58 -12.63
CA GLY A 173 21.37 -34.05 -12.61
C GLY A 173 19.95 -34.54 -12.24
N VAL A 174 19.75 -35.87 -12.16
CA VAL A 174 18.44 -36.53 -12.13
C VAL A 174 17.54 -36.02 -10.98
N ILE A 175 16.47 -35.29 -11.33
CA ILE A 175 15.47 -34.81 -10.38
C ILE A 175 14.41 -35.91 -10.20
N GLU A 176 14.34 -36.50 -9.01
CA GLU A 176 13.49 -37.66 -8.72
C GLU A 176 12.05 -37.33 -8.29
N ARG A 177 11.72 -36.08 -7.93
CA ARG A 177 10.32 -35.67 -7.70
C ARG A 177 10.13 -34.16 -7.56
N VAL A 178 9.05 -33.62 -8.11
CA VAL A 178 8.53 -32.27 -7.80
C VAL A 178 7.00 -32.35 -7.70
N ASP A 179 6.45 -31.92 -6.56
CA ASP A 179 5.01 -31.82 -6.32
C ASP A 179 4.55 -30.34 -6.38
N VAL A 180 3.27 -30.13 -6.70
CA VAL A 180 2.61 -28.83 -6.95
C VAL A 180 1.81 -28.38 -5.72
N ILE A 181 1.82 -27.10 -5.38
CA ILE A 181 0.76 -26.41 -4.61
C ILE A 181 0.25 -25.25 -5.45
#